data_AF-A0A964FDE0-F1
#
_entry.id   AF-A0A964FDE0-F1
#
_cell.length_a   1.000
_cell.length_b   1.000
_cell.length_c   1.000
_cell.angle_alpha   90.00
_cell.angle_beta   90.00
_cell.angle_gamma   90.00
#
_symmetry.space_group_name_H-M   'P 1'
#
loop_
_entity.id
_entity.type
_entity.pdbx_description
1 polymer ?
#
loop_
_entity_poly.entity_id
_entity_poly.type
_entity_poly.pdbx_seq_one_letter_code
_entity_poly.pdbx_strand_id
1 'polypeptide(L)'
;MTDVIVVHFDKHQTNDSRNALVSDGRATLEQDTGIAPHLFDTIPTQYANEIIDIATAERLADALPGEAYDWPYHTKSKPNRRIRILTDCGQIPLERHTRLMRLATLRSVDAYFHKVRSNVRATARPGRTASSNGRAWDRHYFYNPATLCKVLEIYRFKHNWMGTRATTETPAMKIGLAADKVYERDLIG
;
A
#
# COMPACT_ATOMS: atom_id res chain seq x y z
N MET A 1 6.44 14.52 -12.73
CA MET A 1 7.60 13.86 -12.10
C MET A 1 7.06 12.78 -11.17
N THR A 2 7.57 11.55 -11.30
CA THR A 2 7.13 10.41 -10.49
C THR A 2 7.98 10.34 -9.23
N ASP A 3 7.32 10.30 -8.07
CA ASP A 3 8.02 10.21 -6.78
C ASP A 3 8.30 8.74 -6.44
N VAL A 4 9.51 8.45 -5.96
CA VAL A 4 9.90 7.11 -5.51
C VAL A 4 10.06 7.11 -4.01
N ILE A 5 9.28 6.26 -3.33
CA ILE A 5 9.24 6.20 -1.88
C ILE A 5 9.56 4.78 -1.42
N VAL A 6 10.49 4.65 -0.48
CA VAL A 6 10.83 3.40 0.19
C VAL A 6 10.10 3.36 1.54
N VAL A 7 9.41 2.25 1.79
CA VAL A 7 8.70 2.01 3.05
C VAL A 7 9.27 0.75 3.71
N HIS A 8 9.74 0.91 4.94
CA HIS A 8 10.20 -0.19 5.81
C HIS A 8 9.26 -0.31 7.02
N PHE A 9 9.06 -1.53 7.55
CA PHE A 9 8.31 -1.76 8.78
C PHE A 9 8.63 -3.16 9.33
N ASP A 10 8.39 -3.36 10.63
CA ASP A 10 8.74 -4.59 11.32
C ASP A 10 7.67 -5.67 11.13
N LYS A 11 7.95 -6.64 10.26
CA LYS A 11 6.97 -7.69 9.96
C LYS A 11 6.75 -8.67 11.11
N HIS A 12 7.77 -8.92 11.93
CA HIS A 12 7.80 -9.99 12.93
C HIS A 12 7.54 -9.48 14.35
N GLN A 13 6.33 -8.93 14.58
CA GLN A 13 5.88 -8.55 15.90
C GLN A 13 4.70 -9.40 16.38
N THR A 14 4.57 -9.56 17.70
CA THR A 14 3.39 -10.18 18.31
C THR A 14 2.18 -9.24 18.19
N ASN A 15 0.97 -9.76 18.40
CA ASN A 15 -0.22 -8.92 18.36
C ASN A 15 -0.25 -7.90 19.50
N ASP A 16 0.28 -8.25 20.67
CA ASP A 16 0.31 -7.36 21.83
C ASP A 16 1.27 -6.20 21.61
N SER A 17 2.48 -6.46 21.10
CA SER A 17 3.43 -5.40 20.73
C SER A 17 2.85 -4.45 19.68
N ARG A 18 2.14 -4.99 18.68
CA ARG A 18 1.47 -4.15 17.67
C ARG A 18 0.34 -3.30 18.27
N ASN A 19 -0.44 -3.85 19.20
CA ASN A 19 -1.51 -3.12 19.85
C ASN A 19 -0.95 -1.99 20.74
N ALA A 20 0.16 -2.23 21.45
CA ALA A 20 0.88 -1.21 22.20
C ALA A 20 1.34 -0.06 21.30
N LEU A 21 2.03 -0.36 20.19
CA LEU A 21 2.46 0.67 19.22
C LEU A 21 1.30 1.48 18.63
N VAL A 22 0.15 0.86 18.38
CA VAL A 22 -1.05 1.57 17.92
C VAL A 22 -1.60 2.49 19.01
N SER A 23 -1.57 2.05 20.27
CA SER A 23 -1.96 2.87 21.41
C SER A 23 -1.03 4.08 21.56
N ASP A 24 0.29 3.86 21.48
CA ASP A 24 1.30 4.91 21.56
C ASP A 24 1.13 5.92 20.42
N GLY A 25 0.95 5.44 19.18
CA GLY A 25 0.72 6.31 18.02
C GLY A 25 -0.57 7.12 18.11
N ARG A 26 -1.61 6.59 18.77
CA ARG A 26 -2.85 7.34 19.05
C ARG A 26 -2.63 8.42 20.11
N ALA A 27 -1.88 8.13 21.16
CA ALA A 27 -1.52 9.11 22.18
C ALA A 27 -0.64 10.23 21.60
N THR A 28 0.31 9.90 20.71
CA THR A 28 1.10 10.91 19.99
C THR A 28 0.24 11.78 19.09
N LEU A 29 -0.72 11.18 18.36
CA LEU A 29 -1.63 11.96 17.52
C LEU A 29 -2.51 12.91 18.34
N GLU A 30 -3.00 12.47 19.51
CA GLU A 30 -3.76 13.30 20.43
C GLU A 30 -2.90 14.45 20.99
N GLN A 31 -1.64 14.20 21.34
CA GLN A 31 -0.70 15.24 21.76
C GLN A 31 -0.46 16.29 20.67
N ASP A 32 -0.29 15.83 19.42
CA ASP A 32 0.01 16.73 18.29
C ASP A 32 -1.21 17.54 17.83
N THR A 33 -2.41 16.96 17.92
CA THR A 33 -3.63 17.57 17.35
C THR A 33 -4.58 18.16 18.40
N GLY A 34 -4.42 17.78 19.68
CA GLY A 34 -5.38 18.06 20.74
C GLY A 34 -6.70 17.31 20.63
N ILE A 35 -6.83 16.37 19.68
CA ILE A 35 -8.07 15.65 19.41
C ILE A 35 -7.99 14.24 20.00
N ALA A 36 -8.94 13.92 20.87
CA ALA A 36 -9.01 12.59 21.48
C ALA A 36 -9.24 11.49 20.42
N PRO A 37 -8.64 10.29 20.57
CA PRO A 37 -8.67 9.24 19.54
C PRO A 37 -10.07 8.80 19.11
N HIS A 38 -11.04 8.81 20.02
CA HIS A 38 -12.42 8.42 19.72
C HIS A 38 -13.17 9.45 18.86
N LEU A 39 -12.74 10.72 18.87
CA LEU A 39 -13.34 11.76 18.04
C LEU A 39 -12.91 11.65 16.58
N PHE A 40 -11.72 11.11 16.30
CA PHE A 40 -11.26 10.87 14.92
C PHE A 40 -12.20 9.95 14.13
N ASP A 41 -12.87 9.00 14.79
CA ASP A 41 -13.82 8.09 14.15
C ASP A 41 -15.11 8.82 13.69
N THR A 42 -15.38 10.01 14.25
CA THR A 42 -16.53 10.85 13.87
C THR A 42 -16.21 11.87 12.77
N ILE A 43 -14.92 12.14 12.55
CA ILE A 43 -14.46 13.11 11.55
C ILE A 43 -14.47 12.44 10.17
N PRO A 44 -15.06 13.05 9.14
CA PRO A 44 -14.96 12.52 7.78
C PRO A 44 -13.51 12.34 7.35
N THR A 45 -13.22 11.23 6.66
CA THR A 45 -11.85 10.80 6.35
C THR A 45 -11.00 11.86 5.65
N GLN A 46 -11.61 12.72 4.82
CA GLN A 46 -10.90 13.81 4.15
C GLN A 46 -10.31 14.81 5.15
N TYR A 47 -11.10 15.27 6.12
CA TYR A 47 -10.68 16.23 7.13
C TYR A 47 -9.72 15.60 8.15
N ALA A 48 -9.95 14.34 8.52
CA ALA A 48 -9.02 13.61 9.38
C ALA A 48 -7.62 13.50 8.74
N ASN A 49 -7.56 13.27 7.43
CA ASN A 49 -6.31 13.24 6.69
C ASN A 49 -5.61 14.61 6.65
N GLU A 50 -6.37 15.69 6.44
CA GLU A 50 -5.83 17.06 6.44
C GLU A 50 -5.25 17.43 7.81
N ILE A 51 -5.95 17.10 8.90
CA ILE A 51 -5.47 17.30 10.27
C ILE A 51 -4.15 16.55 10.50
N ILE A 52 -4.07 15.29 10.06
CA ILE A 52 -2.84 14.50 10.16
C ILE A 52 -1.72 15.12 9.31
N ASP A 53 -2.02 15.61 8.11
CA ASP A 53 -1.02 16.24 7.23
C ASP A 53 -0.47 17.53 7.84
N ILE A 54 -1.30 18.33 8.53
CA ILE A 54 -0.89 19.54 9.28
C ILE A 54 0.00 19.16 10.46
N ALA A 55 -0.43 18.24 11.33
CA ALA A 55 0.36 17.79 12.47
C ALA A 55 1.71 17.18 12.04
N THR A 56 1.71 16.44 10.92
CA THR A 56 2.95 15.89 10.35
C THR A 56 3.87 16.99 9.81
N ALA A 57 3.33 18.08 9.27
CA ALA A 57 4.12 19.20 8.74
C ALA A 57 4.98 19.85 9.83
N GLU A 58 4.41 20.04 11.02
CA GLU A 58 5.12 20.60 12.18
C GLU A 58 6.29 19.71 12.60
N ARG A 59 6.11 18.38 12.59
CA ARG A 59 7.17 17.42 12.93
C ARG A 59 8.26 17.29 11.86
N LEU A 60 7.92 17.58 10.60
CA LEU A 60 8.85 17.50 9.47
C LEU A 60 9.65 18.79 9.24
N ALA A 61 9.42 19.85 10.02
CA ALA A 61 10.07 21.15 9.81
C ALA A 61 11.61 21.06 9.80
N ASP A 62 12.18 20.18 10.63
CA ASP A 62 13.64 19.99 10.76
C ASP A 62 14.17 18.76 9.98
N ALA A 63 13.31 18.04 9.26
CA ALA A 63 13.71 16.82 8.56
C ALA A 63 14.55 17.16 7.32
N LEU A 64 15.71 16.49 7.18
CA LEU A 64 16.56 16.66 6.01
C LEU A 64 15.94 15.98 4.77
N PRO A 65 16.05 16.60 3.58
CA PRO A 65 15.57 15.98 2.35
C PRO A 65 16.19 14.60 2.12
N GLY A 66 15.32 13.64 1.78
CA GLY A 66 15.74 12.27 1.48
C GLY A 66 16.23 11.46 2.68
N GLU A 67 16.09 11.94 3.92
CA GLU A 67 16.32 11.14 5.13
C GLU A 67 15.17 10.14 5.37
N ALA A 68 15.45 9.06 6.10
CA ALA A 68 14.41 8.14 6.53
C ALA A 68 13.68 8.73 7.75
N TYR A 69 12.37 8.87 7.64
CA TYR A 69 11.50 9.39 8.69
C TYR A 69 10.75 8.26 9.41
N ASP A 70 10.81 8.27 10.74
CA ASP A 70 10.04 7.38 11.61
C ASP A 70 8.59 7.87 11.72
N TRP A 71 7.65 7.11 11.16
CA TRP A 71 6.26 7.52 11.12
C TRP A 71 5.59 7.36 12.51
N PRO A 72 5.10 8.45 13.13
CA PRO A 72 4.64 8.43 14.52
C PRO A 72 3.28 7.73 14.69
N TYR A 73 2.39 7.84 13.71
CA TYR A 73 1.01 7.34 13.85
C TYR A 73 0.90 5.88 13.36
N HIS A 74 1.36 4.94 14.18
CA HIS A 74 1.45 3.53 13.82
C HIS A 74 0.10 2.87 13.53
N THR A 75 0.12 1.87 12.64
CA THR A 75 -1.02 0.99 12.39
C THR A 75 -0.62 -0.46 12.64
N LYS A 76 -1.57 -1.29 13.05
CA LYS A 76 -1.32 -2.72 13.32
C LYS A 76 -0.69 -3.46 12.14
N SER A 77 -1.03 -3.06 10.90
CA SER A 77 -0.52 -3.69 9.68
C SER A 77 0.95 -3.37 9.38
N LYS A 78 1.45 -2.23 9.86
CA LYS A 78 2.77 -1.67 9.54
C LYS A 78 3.36 -1.02 10.80
N PRO A 79 3.77 -1.83 11.80
CA PRO A 79 4.39 -1.32 13.02
C PRO A 79 5.79 -0.78 12.73
N ASN A 80 6.23 0.25 13.46
CA ASN A 80 7.55 0.90 13.27
C ASN A 80 7.80 1.28 11.80
N ARG A 81 6.78 1.87 11.17
CA ARG A 81 6.86 2.25 9.75
C ARG A 81 7.88 3.37 9.58
N ARG A 82 8.87 3.13 8.73
CA ARG A 82 9.86 4.11 8.25
C ARG A 82 9.63 4.44 6.79
N ILE A 83 9.72 5.72 6.45
CA ILE A 83 9.44 6.21 5.10
C ILE A 83 10.60 7.08 4.64
N ARG A 84 11.08 6.85 3.42
CA ARG A 84 12.13 7.65 2.79
C ARG A 84 11.71 8.01 1.38
N ILE A 85 11.67 9.30 1.05
CA ILE A 85 11.41 9.78 -0.31
C ILE A 85 12.74 9.89 -1.04
N LEU A 86 13.02 8.96 -1.96
CA LEU A 86 14.31 8.92 -2.69
C LEU A 86 14.45 10.05 -3.71
N THR A 87 13.32 10.56 -4.20
CA THR A 87 13.27 11.65 -5.19
C THR A 87 13.24 13.04 -4.56
N ASP A 88 13.33 13.13 -3.24
CA ASP A 88 13.34 14.42 -2.56
C ASP A 88 14.72 15.06 -2.63
N CYS A 89 14.87 15.98 -3.59
CA CYS A 89 16.05 16.82 -3.76
C CYS A 89 15.87 18.22 -3.10
N GLY A 90 14.97 18.35 -2.12
CA GLY A 90 14.67 19.62 -1.44
C GLY A 90 13.77 20.57 -2.23
N GLN A 91 13.13 20.08 -3.29
CA GLN A 91 12.21 20.85 -4.14
C GLN A 91 10.75 20.46 -3.94
N ILE A 92 10.46 19.47 -3.11
CA ILE A 92 9.09 19.03 -2.82
C ILE A 92 8.48 20.01 -1.81
N PRO A 93 7.36 20.70 -2.13
CA PRO A 93 6.69 21.58 -1.18
C PRO A 93 6.25 20.81 0.07
N LEU A 94 6.30 21.44 1.25
CA LEU A 94 6.02 20.79 2.53
C LEU A 94 4.66 20.08 2.56
N GLU A 95 3.60 20.72 2.05
CA GLU A 95 2.25 20.12 1.95
C GLU A 95 2.24 18.83 1.10
N ARG A 96 2.99 18.82 -0.01
CA ARG A 96 3.13 17.63 -0.84
C ARG A 96 3.95 16.57 -0.10
N HIS A 97 5.02 16.97 0.58
CA HIS A 97 5.90 16.09 1.34
C HIS A 97 5.11 15.34 2.42
N THR A 98 4.35 16.05 3.26
CA THR A 98 3.55 15.47 4.35
C THR A 98 2.49 14.52 3.82
N ARG A 99 1.78 14.93 2.76
CA ARG A 99 0.79 14.09 2.08
C ARG A 99 1.42 12.81 1.53
N LEU A 100 2.61 12.89 0.91
CA LEU A 100 3.33 11.72 0.43
C LEU A 100 3.74 10.78 1.58
N MET A 101 4.20 11.32 2.71
CA MET A 101 4.51 10.53 3.90
C MET A 101 3.28 9.77 4.42
N ARG A 102 2.11 10.42 4.52
CA ARG A 102 0.88 9.74 4.93
C ARG A 102 0.47 8.65 3.95
N LEU A 103 0.51 8.94 2.65
CA LEU A 103 0.11 8.04 1.56
C LEU A 103 1.12 6.90 1.32
N ALA A 104 2.36 7.01 1.83
CA ALA A 104 3.40 6.01 1.68
C ALA A 104 3.05 4.71 2.42
N THR A 105 2.36 3.81 1.72
CA THR A 105 1.93 2.53 2.28
C THR A 105 1.99 1.42 1.23
N LEU A 106 2.37 0.21 1.64
CA LEU A 106 2.30 -0.99 0.78
C LEU A 106 0.87 -1.57 0.58
N ARG A 107 -0.19 -0.90 1.08
CA ARG A 107 -1.55 -1.48 1.09
C ARG A 107 -2.04 -1.79 -0.33
N SER A 108 -1.78 -0.89 -1.27
CA SER A 108 -2.15 -1.05 -2.68
C SER A 108 -1.42 -2.22 -3.34
N VAL A 109 -0.11 -2.34 -3.06
CA VAL A 109 0.74 -3.44 -3.54
C VAL A 109 0.25 -4.78 -2.98
N ASP A 110 0.02 -4.85 -1.67
CA ASP A 110 -0.50 -6.05 -1.00
C ASP A 110 -1.87 -6.45 -1.55
N ALA A 111 -2.76 -5.48 -1.79
CA ALA A 111 -4.07 -5.72 -2.37
C ALA A 111 -3.98 -6.27 -3.80
N TYR A 112 -3.05 -5.76 -4.63
CA TYR A 112 -2.80 -6.31 -5.97
C TYR A 112 -2.31 -7.77 -5.88
N PHE A 113 -1.31 -8.05 -5.05
CA PHE A 113 -0.83 -9.42 -4.89
C PHE A 113 -1.89 -10.35 -4.28
N HIS A 114 -2.76 -9.85 -3.41
CA HIS A 114 -3.90 -10.62 -2.93
C HIS A 114 -4.84 -10.99 -4.09
N LYS A 115 -5.19 -10.02 -4.96
CA LYS A 115 -5.99 -10.29 -6.16
C LYS A 115 -5.36 -11.33 -7.07
N VAL A 116 -4.04 -11.26 -7.30
CA VAL A 116 -3.30 -12.28 -8.07
C VAL A 116 -3.48 -13.66 -7.44
N ARG A 117 -3.20 -13.80 -6.14
CA ARG A 117 -3.28 -15.10 -5.43
C ARG A 117 -4.69 -15.67 -5.34
N SER A 118 -5.71 -14.83 -5.30
CA SER A 118 -7.11 -15.25 -5.23
C SER A 118 -7.70 -15.62 -6.59
N ASN A 119 -7.18 -15.06 -7.69
CA ASN A 119 -7.72 -15.28 -9.04
C ASN A 119 -6.88 -16.25 -9.89
N VAL A 120 -5.57 -16.33 -9.66
CA VAL A 120 -4.66 -17.23 -10.40
C VAL A 120 -4.33 -18.42 -9.52
N ARG A 121 -5.00 -19.55 -9.76
CA ARG A 121 -4.89 -20.77 -8.93
C ARG A 121 -3.45 -21.25 -8.72
N ALA A 122 -2.62 -21.17 -9.75
CA ALA A 122 -1.20 -21.53 -9.67
C ALA A 122 -0.38 -20.66 -8.69
N THR A 123 -0.90 -19.50 -8.28
CA THR A 123 -0.27 -18.60 -7.30
C THR A 123 -0.95 -18.61 -5.93
N ALA A 124 -2.00 -19.42 -5.77
CA ALA A 124 -2.68 -19.55 -4.50
C ALA A 124 -1.70 -20.04 -3.42
N ARG A 125 -1.99 -19.67 -2.16
CA ARG A 125 -1.24 -20.23 -1.05
C ARG A 125 -1.58 -21.72 -0.94
N PRO A 126 -0.58 -22.62 -0.97
CA PRO A 126 -0.83 -24.03 -0.83
C PRO A 126 -1.46 -24.31 0.53
N GLY A 127 -2.51 -25.13 0.54
CA GLY A 127 -3.13 -25.58 1.79
C GLY A 127 -2.12 -26.38 2.61
N ARG A 128 -1.89 -25.96 3.86
CA ARG A 128 -1.04 -26.70 4.80
C ARG A 128 -1.93 -27.65 5.58
N THR A 129 -1.75 -28.96 5.41
CA THR A 129 -2.34 -29.98 6.29
C THR A 129 -1.26 -30.49 7.24
N ALA A 130 -1.66 -30.88 8.46
CA ALA A 130 -0.73 -31.42 9.46
C ALA A 130 0.07 -32.63 8.91
N SER A 131 -0.54 -33.40 8.00
CA SER A 131 0.06 -34.55 7.33
C SER A 131 1.08 -34.20 6.23
N SER A 132 1.14 -32.95 5.73
CA SER A 132 2.00 -32.62 4.60
C SER A 132 3.48 -32.38 4.98
N ASN A 133 3.81 -32.41 6.28
CA ASN A 133 5.16 -32.20 6.83
C ASN A 133 5.89 -30.99 6.20
N GLY A 134 5.16 -29.89 5.99
CA GLY A 134 5.70 -28.66 5.39
C GLY A 134 5.85 -28.70 3.87
N ARG A 135 5.58 -29.82 3.21
CA ARG A 135 5.52 -29.91 1.75
C ARG A 135 4.24 -29.27 1.24
N ALA A 136 4.39 -28.55 0.15
CA ALA A 136 3.35 -27.70 -0.42
C ALA A 136 3.41 -27.83 -1.95
N TRP A 137 2.94 -28.97 -2.46
CA TRP A 137 2.73 -29.16 -3.89
C TRP A 137 1.25 -29.00 -4.19
N ASP A 138 0.91 -28.04 -5.06
CA ASP A 138 -0.47 -27.84 -5.51
C ASP A 138 -0.65 -28.44 -6.90
N ARG A 139 -1.77 -29.14 -7.12
CA ARG A 139 -2.14 -29.71 -8.42
C ARG A 139 -2.31 -28.65 -9.53
N HIS A 140 -2.47 -27.39 -9.15
CA HIS A 140 -2.69 -26.27 -10.05
C HIS A 140 -1.40 -25.59 -10.52
N TYR A 141 -0.22 -26.07 -10.10
CA TYR A 141 1.04 -25.55 -10.62
C TYR A 141 1.24 -25.95 -12.09
N PHE A 142 1.75 -25.00 -12.87
CA PHE A 142 2.07 -25.23 -14.28
C PHE A 142 3.38 -26.01 -14.38
N TYR A 143 3.43 -27.01 -15.26
CA TYR A 143 4.66 -27.78 -15.55
C TYR A 143 5.80 -26.90 -16.07
N ASN A 144 5.47 -25.89 -16.87
CA ASN A 144 6.42 -24.91 -17.37
C ASN A 144 6.24 -23.57 -16.62
N PRO A 145 7.25 -23.09 -15.87
CA PRO A 145 7.18 -21.81 -15.16
C PRO A 145 6.98 -20.62 -16.10
N ALA A 146 7.43 -20.70 -17.36
CA ALA A 146 7.19 -19.65 -18.36
C ALA A 146 5.69 -19.41 -18.62
N THR A 147 4.86 -20.46 -18.48
CA THR A 147 3.40 -20.31 -18.60
C THR A 147 2.84 -19.42 -17.49
N LEU A 148 3.38 -19.53 -16.26
CA LEU A 148 2.97 -18.67 -15.16
C LEU A 148 3.29 -17.20 -15.45
N CYS A 149 4.48 -16.91 -15.97
CA CYS A 149 4.87 -15.55 -16.35
C CYS A 149 3.90 -14.95 -17.36
N LYS A 150 3.56 -15.69 -18.43
CA LYS A 150 2.60 -15.26 -19.45
C LYS A 150 1.21 -14.99 -18.86
N VAL A 151 0.72 -15.88 -18.00
CA VAL A 151 -0.57 -15.70 -17.32
C VAL A 151 -0.57 -14.46 -16.43
N LEU A 152 0.53 -14.22 -15.70
CA LEU A 152 0.67 -13.04 -14.85
C LEU A 152 0.76 -11.74 -15.65
N GLU A 153 1.42 -11.74 -16.81
CA GLU A 153 1.46 -10.59 -17.72
C GLU A 153 0.08 -10.23 -18.26
N ILE A 154 -0.68 -11.24 -18.72
CA ILE A 154 -2.08 -11.05 -19.15
C ILE A 154 -2.93 -10.52 -17.99
N TYR A 155 -2.78 -11.09 -16.79
CA TYR A 155 -3.51 -10.64 -15.61
C TYR A 155 -3.16 -9.18 -15.25
N ARG A 156 -1.87 -8.81 -15.30
CA ARG A 156 -1.40 -7.44 -15.08
C ARG A 156 -2.01 -6.48 -16.09
N PHE A 157 -2.01 -6.85 -17.37
CA PHE A 157 -2.61 -6.05 -18.44
C PHE A 157 -4.11 -5.84 -18.19
N LYS A 158 -4.86 -6.94 -17.97
CA LYS A 158 -6.29 -6.88 -17.67
C LYS A 158 -6.58 -5.99 -16.45
N HIS A 159 -5.81 -6.13 -15.38
CA HIS A 159 -5.99 -5.32 -14.17
C HIS A 159 -5.74 -3.84 -14.41
N ASN A 160 -4.67 -3.50 -15.12
CA ASN A 160 -4.23 -2.12 -15.29
C ASN A 160 -5.00 -1.36 -16.38
N TRP A 161 -5.47 -2.04 -17.43
CA TRP A 161 -5.98 -1.40 -18.65
C TRP A 161 -7.45 -1.69 -18.95
N MET A 162 -7.96 -2.87 -18.60
CA MET A 162 -9.35 -3.26 -18.94
C MET A 162 -10.29 -3.09 -17.75
N GLY A 163 -9.82 -3.43 -16.54
CA GLY A 163 -10.63 -3.41 -15.33
C GLY A 163 -11.77 -4.45 -15.35
N THR A 164 -12.82 -4.18 -14.59
CA THR A 164 -14.08 -4.93 -14.60
C THR A 164 -15.22 -4.03 -15.08
N ARG A 165 -16.41 -4.59 -15.34
CA ARG A 165 -17.59 -3.78 -15.72
C ARG A 165 -17.92 -2.66 -14.72
N ALA A 166 -17.68 -2.91 -13.43
CA ALA A 166 -17.92 -1.95 -12.35
C ALA A 166 -16.77 -0.95 -12.14
N THR A 167 -15.62 -1.15 -12.79
CA THR A 167 -14.48 -0.24 -12.64
C THR A 167 -14.77 1.03 -13.44
N THR A 168 -14.89 2.19 -12.80
CA THR A 168 -15.03 3.46 -13.55
C THR A 168 -13.69 3.86 -14.18
N GLU A 169 -12.63 3.88 -13.38
CA GLU A 169 -11.26 4.22 -13.82
C GLU A 169 -10.28 3.09 -13.51
N THR A 170 -9.46 2.74 -14.50
CA THR A 170 -8.42 1.71 -14.36
C THR A 170 -7.16 2.30 -13.73
N PRO A 171 -6.26 1.47 -13.17
CA PRO A 171 -4.97 1.94 -12.67
C PRO A 171 -4.18 2.76 -13.70
N ALA A 172 -4.20 2.39 -14.98
CA ALA A 172 -3.52 3.14 -16.04
C ALA A 172 -4.15 4.52 -16.28
N MET A 173 -5.48 4.63 -16.20
CA MET A 173 -6.18 5.93 -16.30
C MET A 173 -5.82 6.85 -15.13
N LYS A 174 -5.79 6.33 -13.90
CA LYS A 174 -5.49 7.12 -12.68
C LYS A 174 -4.11 7.78 -12.68
N ILE A 175 -3.15 7.19 -13.38
CA ILE A 175 -1.79 7.72 -13.52
C ILE A 175 -1.56 8.42 -14.87
N GLY A 176 -2.61 8.58 -15.68
CA GLY A 176 -2.56 9.28 -16.96
C GLY A 176 -1.89 8.52 -18.11
N LEU A 177 -1.71 7.19 -17.99
CA LEU A 177 -1.17 6.37 -19.08
C LEU A 177 -2.22 5.97 -20.12
N ALA A 178 -3.51 6.06 -19.80
CA ALA A 178 -4.62 5.69 -20.68
C ALA A 178 -5.73 6.73 -20.58
N ALA A 179 -6.32 7.09 -21.72
CA ALA A 179 -7.49 7.99 -21.75
C ALA A 179 -8.79 7.25 -21.40
N ASP A 180 -8.92 5.98 -21.80
CA ASP A 180 -10.07 5.13 -21.52
C ASP A 180 -9.63 3.66 -21.36
N LYS A 181 -10.56 2.79 -21.00
CA LYS A 181 -10.39 1.35 -20.89
C LYS A 181 -10.10 0.73 -22.24
N VAL A 182 -9.28 -0.32 -22.19
CA VAL A 182 -9.11 -1.24 -23.30
C VAL A 182 -10.19 -2.32 -23.21
N TYR A 183 -10.84 -2.61 -24.32
CA TYR A 183 -11.86 -3.64 -24.46
C TYR A 183 -11.34 -4.83 -25.27
N GLU A 184 -12.01 -5.98 -25.18
CA GLU A 184 -11.61 -7.20 -25.91
C GLU A 184 -11.57 -6.98 -27.44
N ARG A 185 -12.50 -6.17 -27.96
CA ARG A 185 -12.55 -5.78 -29.39
C ARG A 185 -11.28 -5.04 -29.86
N ASP A 186 -10.53 -4.43 -28.94
CA ASP A 186 -9.33 -3.66 -29.27
C ASP A 186 -8.08 -4.57 -29.37
N LEU A 187 -8.20 -5.86 -28.97
CA LEU A 187 -7.07 -6.80 -28.88
C LEU A 187 -7.11 -7.92 -29.93
N ILE A 188 -8.30 -8.36 -30.33
CA ILE A 188 -8.52 -9.56 -31.18
C ILE A 188 -9.35 -9.20 -32.42
N GLY A 189 -9.43 -7.91 -32.76
CA GLY A 189 -10.13 -7.40 -33.95
C GLY A 189 -9.41 -7.74 -35.25
#